data_AF-A0A7R9W2K2-F1
#
_entry.id   AF-A0A7R9W2K2-F1
#
_cell.length_a   1.000
_cell.length_b   1.000
_cell.length_c   1.000
_cell.angle_alpha   90.00
_cell.angle_beta   90.00
_cell.angle_gamma   90.00
#
_symmetry.space_group_name_H-M   'P 1'
#
loop_
_entity.id
_entity.type
_entity.pdbx_description
1 polymer ?
#
loop_
_entity_poly.entity_id
_entity_poly.type
_entity_poly.pdbx_seq_one_letter_code
_entity_poly.pdbx_strand_id
1 'polypeptide(L)'
;RIAAVERAFGPVVVGEWSLATDNCAMWLNGFNDNLPGFPRLPCKYVPCADPYMGFEQPGTPVDPSKSLQGPYGTGMSGPVWGLCPVGRDWVKERKRGSQSNFVHAPPMAPRRLDDTDAVRTQLALKKINAFSGVGHGFYFWNFRTELDEPDWSYMLALERGWIPKGNLNADIISNACIKEDEGLFLCICKRDQLESSVRGAVAYCLNDDGVKDQSYLDNLEGEDLYEEADRAFNKFWNKHRVEGATCDFGGLAMLSEVNATDTEGYDDDYYYYYGGGENTTVTVLKIVGATLGGLLVGGLIGFFFAMRFNKKFNARVSRALSRTDIGRGLRSSKAFSAAFHPSDFGYDDIKDAEPNAWAELNTAAIKT
;
A
#
# COMPACT_ATOMS: atom_id res chain seq x y z
N ARG A 1 15.40 2.03 25.13
CA ARG A 1 16.45 0.99 25.26
C ARG A 1 17.71 1.30 24.44
N ILE A 2 17.59 1.72 23.17
CA ILE A 2 18.75 2.11 22.31
C ILE A 2 19.68 3.12 23.00
N ALA A 3 19.14 4.22 23.53
CA ALA A 3 19.93 5.22 24.29
C ALA A 3 20.71 4.67 25.50
N ALA A 4 20.28 3.55 26.09
CA ALA A 4 21.04 2.91 27.18
C ALA A 4 22.22 2.12 26.64
N VAL A 5 22.03 1.42 25.51
CA VAL A 5 23.10 0.68 24.82
C VAL A 5 24.14 1.67 24.28
N GLU A 6 23.71 2.78 23.68
CA GLU A 6 24.62 3.80 23.17
C GLU A 6 25.55 4.36 24.25
N ARG A 7 24.98 4.70 25.41
CA ARG A 7 25.74 5.22 26.56
C ARG A 7 26.72 4.19 27.14
N ALA A 8 26.40 2.91 27.03
CA ALA A 8 27.21 1.84 27.60
C ALA A 8 28.31 1.34 26.64
N PHE A 9 28.03 1.29 25.33
CA PHE A 9 28.86 0.58 24.36
C PHE A 9 29.30 1.42 23.15
N GLY A 10 28.78 2.64 22.99
CA GLY A 10 29.08 3.51 21.85
C GLY A 10 27.99 3.49 20.76
N PRO A 11 28.24 4.09 19.58
CA PRO A 11 27.25 4.24 18.52
C PRO A 11 26.52 2.93 18.15
N VAL A 12 25.19 2.97 18.12
CA VAL A 12 24.35 1.81 17.77
C VAL A 12 23.62 2.07 16.46
N VAL A 13 23.79 1.15 15.51
CA VAL A 13 22.99 1.07 14.29
C VAL A 13 22.06 -0.13 14.38
N VAL A 14 20.78 0.05 14.05
CA VAL A 14 19.82 -1.06 13.97
C VAL A 14 20.04 -1.82 12.66
N GLY A 15 20.77 -2.93 12.74
CA GLY A 15 21.20 -3.70 11.57
C GLY A 15 20.06 -4.32 10.76
N GLU A 16 18.95 -4.67 11.40
CA GLU A 16 17.80 -5.27 10.73
C GLU A 16 16.49 -4.88 11.44
N TRP A 17 15.49 -4.50 10.66
CA TRP A 17 14.11 -4.32 11.11
C TRP A 17 13.15 -4.36 9.92
N SER A 18 11.88 -4.69 10.16
CA SER A 18 10.82 -4.69 9.14
C SER A 18 9.55 -4.02 9.69
N LEU A 19 8.49 -3.91 8.88
CA LEU A 19 7.17 -3.43 9.32
C LEU A 19 6.23 -4.56 9.72
N ALA A 20 6.67 -5.81 9.60
CA ALA A 20 5.89 -6.98 9.97
C ALA A 20 5.51 -6.97 11.45
N THR A 21 4.24 -7.28 11.71
CA THR A 21 3.68 -7.49 13.07
C THR A 21 3.09 -8.89 13.22
N ASP A 22 3.35 -9.75 12.25
CA ASP A 22 2.84 -11.11 12.14
C ASP A 22 3.95 -11.99 11.52
N ASN A 23 3.62 -13.26 11.35
CA ASN A 23 4.49 -14.24 10.73
C ASN A 23 3.78 -14.97 9.57
N CYS A 24 2.98 -14.22 8.82
CA CYS A 24 2.23 -14.75 7.69
C CYS A 24 3.09 -14.96 6.45
N ALA A 25 4.20 -14.22 6.31
CA ALA A 25 5.01 -14.27 5.11
C ALA A 25 5.47 -15.71 4.83
N MET A 26 5.22 -16.17 3.60
CA MET A 26 5.50 -17.53 3.19
C MET A 26 6.92 -17.94 3.58
N TRP A 27 7.02 -19.03 4.34
CA TRP A 27 8.28 -19.61 4.81
C TRP A 27 9.18 -18.71 5.67
N LEU A 28 8.64 -17.63 6.26
CA LEU A 28 9.39 -16.73 7.13
C LEU A 28 10.10 -17.47 8.28
N ASN A 29 9.44 -18.47 8.87
CA ASN A 29 9.97 -19.26 9.98
C ASN A 29 10.67 -20.55 9.53
N GLY A 30 10.79 -20.78 8.23
CA GLY A 30 11.34 -22.00 7.65
C GLY A 30 10.50 -22.54 6.50
N PHE A 31 11.13 -23.34 5.65
CA PHE A 31 10.50 -23.90 4.46
C PHE A 31 9.26 -24.75 4.82
N ASN A 32 8.09 -24.30 4.37
CA ASN A 32 6.76 -24.81 4.72
C ASN A 32 6.50 -25.02 6.23
N ASP A 33 7.19 -24.26 7.07
CA ASP A 33 7.02 -24.35 8.52
C ASP A 33 6.61 -23.02 9.16
N ASN A 34 5.84 -23.14 10.22
CA ASN A 34 5.57 -22.08 11.16
C ASN A 34 5.60 -22.70 12.56
N LEU A 35 5.86 -21.90 13.60
CA LEU A 35 5.84 -22.43 14.96
C LEU A 35 4.45 -23.01 15.30
N PRO A 36 4.36 -24.09 16.11
CA PRO A 36 3.08 -24.61 16.56
C PRO A 36 2.20 -23.51 17.17
N GLY A 37 0.94 -23.43 16.71
CA GLY A 37 0.01 -22.37 17.12
C GLY A 37 0.16 -21.04 16.38
N PHE A 38 0.97 -21.00 15.32
CA PHE A 38 1.07 -19.88 14.40
C PHE A 38 0.65 -20.24 12.97
N PRO A 39 0.21 -19.26 12.17
CA PRO A 39 0.02 -17.84 12.51
C PRO A 39 -1.14 -17.66 13.51
N ARG A 40 -0.99 -16.73 14.46
CA ARG A 40 -2.04 -16.46 15.47
C ARG A 40 -3.23 -15.69 14.89
N LEU A 41 -3.00 -15.01 13.79
CA LEU A 41 -3.95 -14.16 13.08
C LEU A 41 -4.13 -14.70 11.67
N PRO A 42 -5.30 -14.50 11.03
CA PRO A 42 -5.52 -14.94 9.67
C PRO A 42 -4.56 -14.23 8.71
N CYS A 43 -3.97 -14.99 7.80
CA CYS A 43 -3.08 -14.45 6.76
C CYS A 43 -3.84 -14.10 5.49
N LYS A 44 -3.35 -13.07 4.81
CA LYS A 44 -3.69 -12.70 3.46
C LYS A 44 -2.96 -13.61 2.48
N TYR A 45 -3.64 -13.97 1.40
CA TYR A 45 -3.09 -14.81 0.33
C TYR A 45 -3.14 -14.05 -0.99
N VAL A 46 -2.07 -14.15 -1.77
CA VAL A 46 -1.95 -13.56 -3.12
C VAL A 46 -1.55 -14.65 -4.11
N PRO A 47 -1.76 -14.46 -5.43
CA PRO A 47 -1.19 -15.37 -6.42
C PRO A 47 0.31 -15.57 -6.17
N CYS A 48 0.76 -16.82 -6.16
CA CYS A 48 2.19 -17.11 -6.05
C CYS A 48 2.94 -16.52 -7.25
N ALA A 49 4.18 -16.07 -7.01
CA ALA A 49 5.06 -15.61 -8.07
C ALA A 49 5.41 -16.76 -9.03
N ASP A 50 5.70 -16.41 -10.27
CA ASP A 50 6.25 -17.35 -11.24
C ASP A 50 7.61 -17.88 -10.74
N PRO A 51 7.90 -19.18 -10.93
CA PRO A 51 9.14 -19.77 -10.46
C PRO A 51 10.35 -19.15 -11.16
N TYR A 52 11.28 -18.60 -10.38
CA TYR A 52 12.51 -17.99 -10.91
C TYR A 52 13.33 -18.94 -11.80
N MET A 53 13.30 -20.24 -11.50
CA MET A 53 14.02 -21.30 -12.24
C MET A 53 13.21 -21.94 -13.38
N GLY A 54 12.04 -21.36 -13.73
CA GLY A 54 11.14 -21.83 -14.78
C GLY A 54 10.13 -22.89 -14.32
N PHE A 55 9.10 -23.11 -15.14
CA PHE A 55 7.96 -24.01 -14.86
C PHE A 55 8.26 -25.51 -14.99
N GLU A 56 9.46 -25.89 -15.41
CA GLU A 56 9.87 -27.29 -15.50
C GLU A 56 10.28 -27.88 -14.13
N GLN A 57 10.40 -27.04 -13.10
CA GLN A 57 10.77 -27.49 -11.76
C GLN A 57 9.65 -28.32 -11.12
N PRO A 58 9.99 -29.39 -10.39
CA PRO A 58 9.00 -30.18 -9.65
C PRO A 58 8.16 -29.30 -8.71
N GLY A 59 6.83 -29.41 -8.80
CA GLY A 59 5.91 -28.64 -7.97
C GLY A 59 5.69 -27.19 -8.44
N THR A 60 6.15 -26.83 -9.64
CA THR A 60 5.89 -25.53 -10.26
C THR A 60 5.06 -25.69 -11.55
N PRO A 61 4.09 -24.79 -11.83
CA PRO A 61 3.55 -23.80 -10.90
C PRO A 61 2.82 -24.47 -9.73
N VAL A 62 2.56 -23.70 -8.67
CA VAL A 62 1.73 -24.17 -7.56
C VAL A 62 0.36 -24.59 -8.08
N ASP A 63 -0.02 -25.85 -7.83
CA ASP A 63 -1.27 -26.42 -8.35
C ASP A 63 -2.52 -25.75 -7.73
N PRO A 64 -3.37 -25.07 -8.53
CA PRO A 64 -4.54 -24.37 -8.00
C PRO A 64 -5.65 -25.30 -7.51
N SER A 65 -5.55 -26.60 -7.78
CA SER A 65 -6.52 -27.63 -7.36
C SER A 65 -6.11 -28.39 -6.10
N LYS A 66 -4.94 -28.07 -5.52
CA LYS A 66 -4.44 -28.72 -4.31
C LYS A 66 -4.46 -27.76 -3.13
N SER A 67 -4.77 -28.30 -1.96
CA SER A 67 -4.59 -27.62 -0.68
C SER A 67 -3.10 -27.45 -0.37
N LEU A 68 -2.72 -27.37 0.92
CA LEU A 68 -1.32 -27.15 1.32
C LEU A 68 -0.38 -28.13 0.61
N GLN A 69 0.56 -27.58 -0.15
CA GLN A 69 1.51 -28.35 -0.94
C GLN A 69 2.80 -28.53 -0.14
N GLY A 70 3.23 -29.80 -0.03
CA GLY A 70 4.37 -30.18 0.77
C GLY A 70 5.72 -29.63 0.25
N PRO A 71 6.81 -29.84 1.01
CA PRO A 71 6.86 -30.59 2.28
C PRO A 71 6.10 -29.91 3.43
N TYR A 72 5.75 -30.64 4.48
CA TYR A 72 4.94 -30.11 5.59
C TYR A 72 5.81 -29.84 6.82
N GLY A 73 5.71 -28.64 7.39
CA GLY A 73 6.22 -28.32 8.72
C GLY A 73 5.20 -28.56 9.83
N THR A 74 5.45 -27.96 10.99
CA THR A 74 4.62 -27.99 12.19
C THR A 74 3.48 -26.97 12.19
N GLY A 75 3.56 -25.94 11.35
CA GLY A 75 2.54 -24.90 11.20
C GLY A 75 2.24 -24.55 9.74
N MET A 76 1.24 -23.70 9.52
CA MET A 76 0.84 -23.29 8.17
C MET A 76 1.64 -22.07 7.72
N SER A 77 2.48 -22.23 6.69
CA SER A 77 3.17 -21.13 6.01
C SER A 77 3.44 -21.40 4.52
N GLY A 78 2.81 -22.44 3.97
CA GLY A 78 3.03 -22.90 2.61
C GLY A 78 1.94 -22.48 1.62
N PRO A 79 2.19 -22.68 0.32
CA PRO A 79 1.22 -22.36 -0.71
C PRO A 79 0.00 -23.29 -0.67
N VAL A 80 -1.17 -22.72 -0.93
CA VAL A 80 -2.47 -23.40 -0.95
C VAL A 80 -3.27 -22.92 -2.17
N TRP A 81 -3.83 -23.83 -2.96
CA TRP A 81 -4.73 -23.50 -4.07
C TRP A 81 -4.15 -22.47 -5.06
N GLY A 82 -2.86 -22.53 -5.36
CA GLY A 82 -2.18 -21.58 -6.26
C GLY A 82 -1.85 -20.22 -5.63
N LEU A 83 -2.12 -20.05 -4.33
CA LEU A 83 -1.92 -18.81 -3.58
C LEU A 83 -0.85 -18.98 -2.50
N CYS A 84 -0.15 -17.89 -2.23
CA CYS A 84 0.95 -17.80 -1.28
C CYS A 84 0.58 -16.83 -0.15
N PRO A 85 0.83 -17.18 1.13
CA PRO A 85 0.57 -16.29 2.24
C PRO A 85 1.60 -15.15 2.28
N VAL A 86 1.11 -13.94 2.58
CA VAL A 86 1.91 -12.72 2.67
C VAL A 86 1.77 -12.07 4.05
N GLY A 87 1.04 -10.97 4.21
CA GLY A 87 0.85 -10.33 5.51
C GLY A 87 -0.40 -10.80 6.26
N ARG A 88 -0.66 -10.17 7.41
CA ARG A 88 -1.93 -10.26 8.13
C ARG A 88 -3.13 -9.80 7.29
N ASP A 89 -4.27 -10.47 7.47
CA ASP A 89 -5.56 -10.06 6.92
C ASP A 89 -6.40 -9.32 7.98
N TRP A 90 -6.45 -8.00 7.85
CA TRP A 90 -7.12 -7.11 8.81
C TRP A 90 -8.65 -7.11 8.72
N VAL A 91 -9.24 -7.71 7.67
CA VAL A 91 -10.71 -7.74 7.48
C VAL A 91 -11.34 -8.93 8.18
N LYS A 92 -10.63 -10.07 8.18
CA LYS A 92 -11.18 -11.38 8.59
C LYS A 92 -11.32 -11.56 10.10
N GLU A 93 -10.89 -10.59 10.90
CA GLU A 93 -11.03 -10.61 12.36
C GLU A 93 -12.47 -10.33 12.83
N ARG A 94 -13.33 -9.75 11.97
CA ARG A 94 -14.64 -9.22 12.40
C ARG A 94 -15.78 -10.24 12.54
N LYS A 95 -15.73 -11.48 12.00
CA LYS A 95 -16.89 -12.41 12.08
C LYS A 95 -16.50 -13.89 12.17
N ARG A 96 -16.90 -14.55 13.27
CA ARG A 96 -16.90 -16.02 13.38
C ARG A 96 -17.91 -16.60 12.37
N GLY A 97 -17.41 -17.42 11.44
CA GLY A 97 -18.16 -17.94 10.28
C GLY A 97 -17.44 -17.77 8.94
N SER A 98 -16.43 -16.88 8.88
CA SER A 98 -15.55 -16.71 7.72
C SER A 98 -14.41 -17.74 7.62
N GLN A 99 -14.32 -18.70 8.55
CA GLN A 99 -13.25 -19.72 8.57
C GLN A 99 -13.21 -20.58 7.31
N SER A 100 -14.31 -20.66 6.56
CA SER A 100 -14.39 -21.46 5.33
C SER A 100 -13.85 -20.75 4.08
N ASN A 101 -13.48 -19.47 4.14
CA ASN A 101 -13.19 -18.69 2.92
C ASN A 101 -11.94 -17.79 3.02
N PHE A 102 -11.01 -18.07 3.93
CA PHE A 102 -9.76 -17.28 4.03
C PHE A 102 -8.91 -17.35 2.76
N VAL A 103 -9.04 -18.43 1.98
CA VAL A 103 -8.39 -18.63 0.67
C VAL A 103 -9.01 -17.72 -0.40
N HIS A 104 -10.30 -17.42 -0.33
CA HIS A 104 -11.05 -16.74 -1.40
C HIS A 104 -11.41 -15.28 -1.11
N ALA A 105 -11.12 -14.76 0.08
CA ALA A 105 -11.34 -13.34 0.32
C ALA A 105 -10.33 -12.51 -0.48
N PRO A 106 -10.73 -11.32 -0.97
CA PRO A 106 -9.86 -10.50 -1.78
C PRO A 106 -8.56 -10.18 -1.02
N PRO A 107 -7.41 -10.19 -1.70
CA PRO A 107 -6.13 -9.85 -1.07
C PRO A 107 -6.16 -8.41 -0.54
N MET A 108 -6.93 -7.52 -1.16
CA MET A 108 -7.09 -6.15 -0.68
C MET A 108 -8.45 -5.99 -0.02
N ALA A 109 -8.39 -5.64 1.25
CA ALA A 109 -9.50 -5.12 1.98
C ALA A 109 -9.96 -3.77 1.41
N PRO A 110 -11.27 -3.45 1.42
CA PRO A 110 -11.70 -2.09 1.10
C PRO A 110 -11.00 -1.08 2.02
N ARG A 111 -10.47 0.01 1.49
CA ARG A 111 -9.66 1.03 2.22
C ARG A 111 -10.27 1.51 3.55
N ARG A 112 -11.60 1.51 3.66
CA ARG A 112 -12.37 1.88 4.87
C ARG A 112 -12.46 0.79 5.96
N LEU A 113 -11.96 -0.42 5.67
CA LEU A 113 -11.97 -1.59 6.54
C LEU A 113 -10.55 -2.08 6.84
N ASP A 114 -9.54 -1.37 6.30
CA ASP A 114 -8.14 -1.76 6.35
C ASP A 114 -7.28 -0.59 6.81
N ASP A 115 -7.06 -0.53 8.11
CA ASP A 115 -6.17 0.47 8.69
C ASP A 115 -4.69 0.09 8.51
N THR A 116 -4.36 -0.93 7.69
CA THR A 116 -2.97 -1.36 7.45
C THR A 116 -2.09 -0.17 7.11
N ASP A 117 -2.49 0.67 6.14
CA ASP A 117 -1.62 1.75 5.68
C ASP A 117 -1.33 2.76 6.80
N ALA A 118 -2.35 3.16 7.56
CA ALA A 118 -2.20 4.07 8.68
C ALA A 118 -1.33 3.46 9.79
N VAL A 119 -1.62 2.22 10.20
CA VAL A 119 -0.87 1.50 11.24
C VAL A 119 0.59 1.31 10.84
N ARG A 120 0.85 0.90 9.60
CA ARG A 120 2.20 0.66 9.08
C ARG A 120 2.99 1.95 8.92
N THR A 121 2.34 3.02 8.47
CA THR A 121 2.96 4.35 8.41
C THR A 121 3.35 4.83 9.80
N GLN A 122 2.44 4.78 10.77
CA GLN A 122 2.75 5.20 12.14
C GLN A 122 3.85 4.33 12.77
N LEU A 123 3.82 3.01 12.53
CA LEU A 123 4.88 2.11 12.99
C LEU A 123 6.23 2.47 12.37
N ALA A 124 6.27 2.78 11.08
CA ALA A 124 7.48 3.21 10.38
C ALA A 124 8.05 4.50 10.99
N LEU A 125 7.22 5.53 11.13
CA LEU A 125 7.64 6.83 11.69
C LEU A 125 8.24 6.67 13.09
N LYS A 126 7.60 5.90 13.97
CA LYS A 126 8.09 5.66 15.34
C LYS A 126 9.38 4.86 15.38
N LYS A 127 9.51 3.82 14.54
CA LYS A 127 10.75 3.03 14.43
C LYS A 127 11.89 3.90 13.91
N ILE A 128 11.67 4.69 12.85
CA ILE A 128 12.65 5.61 12.29
C ILE A 128 13.08 6.66 13.34
N ASN A 129 12.13 7.23 14.09
CA ASN A 129 12.44 8.15 15.19
C ASN A 129 13.34 7.50 16.24
N ALA A 130 13.01 6.28 16.67
CA ALA A 130 13.81 5.55 17.64
C ALA A 130 15.21 5.19 17.11
N PHE A 131 15.33 4.86 15.82
CA PHE A 131 16.58 4.32 15.26
C PHE A 131 17.54 5.41 14.78
N SER A 132 17.01 6.50 14.21
CA SER A 132 17.81 7.61 13.69
C SER A 132 17.83 8.84 14.61
N GLY A 133 16.79 9.04 15.42
CA GLY A 133 16.73 10.16 16.38
C GLY A 133 17.48 9.89 17.67
N VAL A 134 17.48 8.62 18.12
CA VAL A 134 18.19 8.18 19.33
C VAL A 134 19.43 7.34 19.02
N GLY A 135 19.36 6.52 17.97
CA GLY A 135 20.49 5.73 17.48
C GLY A 135 21.24 6.41 16.33
N HIS A 136 22.17 5.69 15.70
CA HIS A 136 22.96 6.15 14.56
C HIS A 136 22.40 5.67 13.21
N GLY A 137 21.11 5.29 13.15
CA GLY A 137 20.42 4.87 11.94
C GLY A 137 20.11 3.38 11.89
N PHE A 138 19.75 2.89 10.69
CA PHE A 138 19.24 1.54 10.50
C PHE A 138 19.44 1.00 9.09
N TYR A 139 19.26 -0.31 8.94
CA TYR A 139 19.03 -0.98 7.66
C TYR A 139 17.70 -1.74 7.67
N PHE A 140 16.86 -1.48 6.68
CA PHE A 140 15.57 -2.15 6.55
C PHE A 140 15.76 -3.57 5.99
N TRP A 141 15.19 -4.55 6.67
CA TRP A 141 15.13 -5.93 6.22
C TRP A 141 13.80 -6.20 5.50
N ASN A 142 13.77 -6.34 4.17
CA ASN A 142 14.87 -6.32 3.21
C ASN A 142 14.57 -5.32 2.07
N PHE A 143 15.51 -5.13 1.15
CA PHE A 143 15.35 -4.25 0.00
C PHE A 143 14.10 -4.58 -0.83
N ARG A 144 13.86 -5.88 -1.10
CA ARG A 144 12.73 -6.37 -1.87
C ARG A 144 12.33 -7.79 -1.52
N THR A 145 11.09 -8.15 -1.83
CA THR A 145 10.53 -9.51 -1.82
C THR A 145 10.04 -9.89 -3.23
N GLU A 146 9.86 -11.18 -3.48
CA GLU A 146 9.28 -11.66 -4.75
C GLU A 146 7.76 -11.49 -4.81
N LEU A 147 7.08 -11.71 -3.67
CA LEU A 147 5.64 -11.50 -3.51
C LEU A 147 5.34 -10.05 -3.11
N ASP A 148 4.09 -9.60 -3.31
CA ASP A 148 3.56 -8.32 -2.81
C ASP A 148 3.46 -8.33 -1.27
N GLU A 149 4.63 -8.17 -0.64
CA GLU A 149 4.85 -8.23 0.80
C GLU A 149 5.51 -6.93 1.29
N PRO A 150 4.74 -5.83 1.42
CA PRO A 150 5.28 -4.55 1.83
C PRO A 150 5.83 -4.54 3.26
N ASP A 151 5.42 -5.48 4.12
CA ASP A 151 5.92 -5.56 5.49
C ASP A 151 7.41 -5.93 5.56
N TRP A 152 7.89 -6.68 4.56
CA TRP A 152 9.26 -7.18 4.43
C TRP A 152 10.02 -6.60 3.23
N SER A 153 9.40 -5.68 2.47
CA SER A 153 9.95 -5.10 1.24
C SER A 153 10.02 -3.57 1.34
N TYR A 154 11.24 -3.05 1.47
CA TYR A 154 11.49 -1.60 1.52
C TYR A 154 10.91 -0.87 0.31
N MET A 155 11.09 -1.44 -0.88
CA MET A 155 10.56 -0.86 -2.13
C MET A 155 9.05 -0.72 -2.11
N LEU A 156 8.33 -1.79 -1.74
CA LEU A 156 6.87 -1.76 -1.69
C LEU A 156 6.35 -0.85 -0.55
N ALA A 157 7.03 -0.83 0.60
CA ALA A 157 6.69 0.09 1.69
C ALA A 157 6.85 1.57 1.29
N LEU A 158 7.86 1.91 0.48
CA LEU A 158 8.03 3.24 -0.10
C LEU A 158 6.96 3.57 -1.15
N GLU A 159 6.59 2.61 -1.99
CA GLU A 159 5.55 2.78 -3.02
C GLU A 159 4.17 3.01 -2.40
N ARG A 160 3.86 2.31 -1.30
CA ARG A 160 2.64 2.50 -0.52
C ARG A 160 2.66 3.75 0.36
N GLY A 161 3.81 4.42 0.48
CA GLY A 161 3.96 5.61 1.30
C GLY A 161 4.03 5.35 2.81
N TRP A 162 4.26 4.10 3.23
CA TRP A 162 4.43 3.77 4.65
C TRP A 162 5.73 4.31 5.21
N ILE A 163 6.79 4.24 4.39
CA ILE A 163 8.09 4.84 4.71
C ILE A 163 8.18 6.19 3.99
N PRO A 164 8.49 7.29 4.71
CA PRO A 164 8.61 8.60 4.09
C PRO A 164 9.78 8.67 3.10
N LYS A 165 9.57 9.34 1.98
CA LYS A 165 10.62 9.64 1.00
C LYS A 165 11.41 10.87 1.45
N GLY A 166 12.73 10.82 1.35
CA GLY A 166 13.59 12.00 1.57
C GLY A 166 14.07 12.15 3.02
N ASN A 167 13.75 13.28 3.66
CA ASN A 167 14.34 13.67 4.95
C ASN A 167 13.77 12.84 6.12
N LEU A 168 14.56 11.89 6.61
CA LEU A 168 14.20 11.06 7.77
C LEU A 168 14.31 11.80 9.13
N ASN A 169 14.65 13.08 9.13
CA ASN A 169 14.67 13.95 10.30
C ASN A 169 13.51 14.97 10.32
N ALA A 170 12.46 14.74 9.54
CA ALA A 170 11.30 15.61 9.51
C ALA A 170 10.52 15.58 10.84
N ASP A 171 9.85 16.69 11.18
CA ASP A 171 9.11 16.84 12.44
C ASP A 171 8.03 15.75 12.64
N ILE A 172 7.44 15.26 11.55
CA ILE A 172 6.47 14.16 11.60
C ILE A 172 7.06 12.86 12.18
N ILE A 173 8.36 12.65 12.00
CA ILE A 173 9.09 11.50 12.53
C ILE A 173 9.45 11.78 13.99
N SER A 174 10.07 12.93 14.30
CA SER A 174 10.46 13.26 15.68
C SER A 174 9.27 13.30 16.64
N ASN A 175 8.11 13.73 16.14
CA ASN A 175 6.89 13.88 16.91
C ASN A 175 5.97 12.64 16.85
N ALA A 176 6.38 11.56 16.19
CA ALA A 176 5.55 10.37 15.96
C ALA A 176 5.04 9.70 17.24
N CYS A 177 5.73 9.88 18.37
CA CYS A 177 5.34 9.32 19.67
C CYS A 177 4.59 10.33 20.57
N ILE A 178 4.71 11.63 20.30
CA ILE A 178 4.28 12.69 21.24
C ILE A 178 2.79 12.58 21.56
N LYS A 179 1.95 12.39 20.54
CA LYS A 179 0.49 12.28 20.76
C LYS A 179 0.11 11.11 21.69
N GLU A 180 0.79 9.97 21.55
CA GLU A 180 0.56 8.82 22.43
C GLU A 180 1.11 9.08 23.83
N ASP A 181 2.31 9.66 23.93
CA ASP A 181 2.95 9.97 25.20
C ASP A 181 2.13 10.99 26.02
N GLU A 182 1.52 11.97 25.35
CA GLU A 182 0.62 12.98 25.94
C GLU A 182 -0.76 12.43 26.35
N GLY A 183 -1.05 11.15 26.05
CA GLY A 183 -2.30 10.51 26.42
C GLY A 183 -3.49 10.94 25.55
N LEU A 184 -3.23 11.38 24.32
CA LEU A 184 -4.27 11.77 23.36
C LEU A 184 -4.99 10.56 22.74
N PHE A 185 -4.65 9.33 23.11
CA PHE A 185 -5.31 8.13 22.62
C PHE A 185 -5.87 7.28 23.76
N LEU A 186 -7.01 6.66 23.49
CA LEU A 186 -7.58 5.58 24.29
C LEU A 186 -7.47 4.28 23.50
N CYS A 187 -7.12 3.21 24.20
CA CYS A 187 -7.22 1.88 23.62
C CYS A 187 -8.64 1.33 23.79
N ILE A 188 -9.39 1.22 22.70
CA ILE A 188 -10.79 0.79 22.72
C ILE A 188 -10.95 -0.54 21.99
N CYS A 189 -11.84 -1.39 22.50
CA CYS A 189 -12.26 -2.61 21.85
C CYS A 189 -13.06 -2.26 20.59
N LYS A 190 -12.72 -2.89 19.46
CA LYS A 190 -13.55 -2.81 18.27
C LYS A 190 -14.92 -3.41 18.59
N ARG A 191 -15.99 -2.79 18.13
CA ARG A 191 -17.33 -3.38 18.24
C ARG A 191 -17.48 -4.54 17.24
N ASP A 192 -18.48 -5.39 17.47
CA ASP A 192 -18.77 -6.60 16.68
C ASP A 192 -17.69 -7.68 16.69
N GLN A 193 -16.86 -7.76 17.73
CA GLN A 193 -15.87 -8.83 17.87
C GLN A 193 -16.49 -10.10 18.46
N LEU A 194 -15.78 -11.22 18.36
CA LEU A 194 -16.24 -12.45 19.00
C LEU A 194 -16.11 -12.32 20.52
N GLU A 195 -17.23 -12.36 21.24
CA GLU A 195 -17.26 -12.21 22.70
C GLU A 195 -16.32 -13.17 23.43
N SER A 196 -16.19 -14.41 22.97
CA SER A 196 -15.25 -15.37 23.58
C SER A 196 -13.78 -14.93 23.42
N SER A 197 -13.42 -14.28 22.31
CA SER A 197 -12.08 -13.73 22.09
C SER A 197 -11.86 -12.48 22.94
N VAL A 198 -12.85 -11.58 22.97
CA VAL A 198 -12.84 -10.37 23.81
C VAL A 198 -12.65 -10.75 25.26
N ARG A 199 -13.47 -11.66 25.77
CA ARG A 199 -13.40 -12.22 27.12
C ARG A 199 -12.04 -12.82 27.45
N GLY A 200 -11.45 -13.59 26.54
CA GLY A 200 -10.10 -14.14 26.71
C GLY A 200 -9.02 -13.05 26.83
N ALA A 201 -9.14 -11.98 26.04
CA ALA A 201 -8.21 -10.84 26.11
C ALA A 201 -8.42 -9.98 27.37
N VAL A 202 -9.66 -9.79 27.82
CA VAL A 202 -9.98 -9.11 29.08
C VAL A 202 -9.42 -9.90 30.26
N ALA A 203 -9.66 -11.21 30.29
CA ALA A 203 -9.10 -12.11 31.30
C ALA A 203 -7.57 -12.02 31.39
N TYR A 204 -6.89 -11.90 30.25
CA TYR A 204 -5.45 -11.68 30.19
C TYR A 204 -5.04 -10.35 30.87
N CYS A 205 -5.71 -9.24 30.54
CA CYS A 205 -5.45 -7.93 31.14
C CYS A 205 -5.68 -7.93 32.65
N LEU A 206 -6.77 -8.54 33.10
CA LEU A 206 -7.14 -8.61 34.51
C LEU A 206 -6.17 -9.48 35.31
N ASN A 207 -5.65 -10.56 34.72
CA ASN A 207 -4.63 -11.40 35.36
C ASN A 207 -3.34 -10.62 35.60
N ASP A 208 -2.93 -9.78 34.66
CA ASP A 208 -1.75 -8.90 34.81
C ASP A 208 -1.95 -7.84 35.92
N ASP A 209 -3.19 -7.41 36.14
CA ASP A 209 -3.58 -6.56 37.27
C ASP A 209 -3.76 -7.31 38.60
N GLY A 210 -3.51 -8.63 38.60
CA GLY A 210 -3.61 -9.47 39.80
C GLY A 210 -5.04 -9.80 40.23
N VAL A 211 -6.03 -9.59 39.35
CA VAL A 211 -7.43 -9.94 39.60
C VAL A 211 -7.60 -11.45 39.42
N LYS A 212 -7.77 -12.15 40.55
CA LYS A 212 -7.83 -13.63 40.59
C LYS A 212 -9.23 -14.20 40.30
N ASP A 213 -10.27 -13.46 40.65
CA ASP A 213 -11.65 -13.84 40.37
C ASP A 213 -12.15 -13.09 39.13
N GLN A 214 -12.33 -13.84 38.05
CA GLN A 214 -12.79 -13.34 36.75
C GLN A 214 -14.11 -13.99 36.37
N SER A 215 -14.83 -14.58 37.33
CA SER A 215 -16.14 -15.19 37.10
C SER A 215 -17.21 -14.18 36.71
N TYR A 216 -17.06 -12.91 37.11
CA TYR A 216 -18.02 -11.85 36.81
C TYR A 216 -18.11 -11.56 35.30
N LEU A 217 -16.95 -11.57 34.63
CA LEU A 217 -16.70 -12.43 33.48
C LEU A 217 -17.99 -12.90 32.87
N ASP A 218 -18.34 -14.14 33.19
CA ASP A 218 -19.26 -15.04 32.47
C ASP A 218 -20.70 -14.52 32.39
N ASN A 219 -21.01 -13.45 33.11
CA ASN A 219 -22.32 -12.82 33.10
C ASN A 219 -22.38 -11.57 32.20
N LEU A 220 -21.25 -11.10 31.67
CA LEU A 220 -21.20 -9.97 30.74
C LEU A 220 -21.42 -10.43 29.29
N GLU A 221 -22.36 -9.80 28.61
CA GLU A 221 -22.70 -10.02 27.20
C GLU A 221 -22.92 -8.67 26.50
N GLY A 222 -22.74 -8.63 25.17
CA GLY A 222 -22.98 -7.43 24.38
C GLY A 222 -22.16 -6.22 24.83
N GLU A 223 -22.78 -5.03 24.87
CA GLU A 223 -22.12 -3.77 25.19
C GLU A 223 -21.43 -3.77 26.57
N ASP A 224 -22.01 -4.43 27.58
CA ASP A 224 -21.40 -4.50 28.91
C ASP A 224 -20.02 -5.17 28.87
N LEU A 225 -19.86 -6.21 28.03
CA LEU A 225 -18.58 -6.86 27.80
C LEU A 225 -17.60 -5.94 27.05
N TYR A 226 -18.07 -5.18 26.06
CA TYR A 226 -17.24 -4.25 25.30
C TYR A 226 -16.78 -3.05 26.13
N GLU A 227 -17.63 -2.52 27.00
CA GLU A 227 -17.27 -1.44 27.93
C GLU A 227 -16.25 -1.90 28.99
N GLU A 228 -16.39 -3.14 29.47
CA GLU A 228 -15.38 -3.75 30.33
C GLU A 228 -14.07 -3.96 29.55
N ALA A 229 -14.14 -4.37 28.29
CA ALA A 229 -12.98 -4.52 27.43
C ALA A 229 -12.26 -3.20 27.16
N ASP A 230 -12.97 -2.11 26.85
CA ASP A 230 -12.40 -0.77 26.69
C ASP A 230 -11.59 -0.37 27.94
N ARG A 231 -12.17 -0.58 29.13
CA ARG A 231 -11.51 -0.26 30.41
C ARG A 231 -10.26 -1.13 30.63
N ALA A 232 -10.38 -2.44 30.45
CA ALA A 232 -9.28 -3.38 30.66
C ALA A 232 -8.13 -3.15 29.66
N PHE A 233 -8.45 -3.00 28.37
CA PHE A 233 -7.47 -2.77 27.31
C PHE A 233 -6.76 -1.44 27.48
N ASN A 234 -7.48 -0.35 27.74
CA ASN A 234 -6.88 0.96 27.98
C ASN A 234 -5.99 0.97 29.21
N LYS A 235 -6.41 0.33 30.30
CA LYS A 235 -5.60 0.25 31.52
C LYS A 235 -4.31 -0.54 31.30
N PHE A 236 -4.41 -1.73 30.68
CA PHE A 236 -3.25 -2.56 30.37
C PHE A 236 -2.29 -1.84 29.42
N TRP A 237 -2.80 -1.27 28.32
CA TRP A 237 -1.98 -0.54 27.36
C TRP A 237 -1.27 0.64 28.01
N ASN A 238 -1.95 1.48 28.81
CA ASN A 238 -1.27 2.59 29.49
C ASN A 238 -0.18 2.14 30.47
N LYS A 239 -0.38 1.00 31.14
CA LYS A 239 0.61 0.42 32.06
C LYS A 239 1.85 -0.10 31.33
N HIS A 240 1.70 -0.69 30.14
CA HIS A 240 2.77 -1.40 29.43
C HIS A 240 3.24 -0.77 28.11
N ARG A 241 2.65 0.33 27.65
CA ARG A 241 3.00 0.96 26.35
C ARG A 241 4.48 1.35 26.24
N VAL A 242 5.08 1.80 27.33
CA VAL A 242 6.52 2.16 27.41
C VAL A 242 7.42 0.91 27.27
N GLU A 243 6.89 -0.26 27.63
CA GLU A 243 7.57 -1.55 27.49
C GLU A 243 7.38 -2.16 26.09
N GLY A 244 6.54 -1.56 25.25
CA GLY A 244 6.26 -1.97 23.87
C GLY A 244 4.93 -2.70 23.69
N ALA A 245 4.04 -2.71 24.69
CA ALA A 245 2.70 -3.25 24.50
C ALA A 245 1.89 -2.44 23.48
N THR A 246 1.18 -3.12 22.59
CA THR A 246 0.30 -2.50 21.59
C THR A 246 -1.15 -2.56 22.02
N CYS A 247 -1.97 -1.67 21.49
CA CYS A 247 -3.43 -1.69 21.65
C CYS A 247 -4.14 -2.71 20.72
N ASP A 248 -3.40 -3.63 20.09
CA ASP A 248 -4.00 -4.51 19.08
C ASP A 248 -4.82 -5.65 19.70
N PHE A 249 -4.36 -6.23 20.81
CA PHE A 249 -4.99 -7.38 21.49
C PHE A 249 -5.38 -8.53 20.53
N GLY A 250 -4.55 -8.81 19.53
CA GLY A 250 -4.85 -9.83 18.52
C GLY A 250 -5.97 -9.38 17.57
N GLY A 251 -6.03 -8.08 17.27
CA GLY A 251 -7.00 -7.47 16.38
C GLY A 251 -8.29 -6.97 17.01
N LEU A 252 -8.49 -7.26 18.30
CA LEU A 252 -9.72 -6.98 19.03
C LEU A 252 -9.89 -5.50 19.41
N ALA A 253 -8.82 -4.70 19.34
CA ALA A 253 -8.82 -3.32 19.78
C ALA A 253 -8.04 -2.39 18.83
N MET A 254 -8.24 -1.09 19.02
CA MET A 254 -7.63 -0.02 18.24
C MET A 254 -7.43 1.23 19.09
N LEU A 255 -6.46 2.06 18.70
CA LEU A 255 -6.29 3.38 19.29
C LEU A 255 -7.33 4.34 18.71
N SER A 256 -7.98 5.10 19.58
CA SER A 256 -8.94 6.15 19.24
C SER A 256 -8.50 7.47 19.86
N GLU A 257 -8.49 8.57 19.10
CA GLU A 257 -8.02 9.88 19.56
C GLU A 257 -9.06 10.54 20.48
N VAL A 258 -8.62 11.05 21.63
CA VAL A 258 -9.46 11.75 22.60
C VAL A 258 -9.82 13.13 22.03
N ASN A 259 -11.12 13.39 21.82
CA ASN A 259 -11.72 14.60 21.23
C ASN A 259 -11.83 14.66 19.69
N ALA A 260 -11.54 13.58 18.97
CA ALA A 260 -12.15 13.41 17.66
C ALA A 260 -13.62 13.07 17.91
N THR A 261 -14.51 14.08 17.88
CA THR A 261 -15.94 13.79 17.79
C THR A 261 -16.13 12.92 16.57
N ASP A 262 -16.65 11.71 16.79
CA ASP A 262 -17.04 10.71 15.78
C ASP A 262 -18.27 11.22 14.99
N THR A 263 -18.19 12.47 14.53
CA THR A 263 -19.17 13.14 13.71
C THR A 263 -18.75 12.94 12.28
N GLU A 264 -19.33 11.90 11.67
CA GLU A 264 -19.50 11.73 10.23
C GLU A 264 -18.22 11.67 9.39
N GLY A 265 -17.76 10.45 9.11
CA GLY A 265 -16.75 10.18 8.09
C GLY A 265 -15.34 10.46 8.59
N TYR A 266 -14.50 9.43 8.59
CA TYR A 266 -13.06 9.61 8.75
C TYR A 266 -12.58 10.47 7.57
N ASP A 267 -12.48 11.77 7.83
CA ASP A 267 -11.89 12.73 6.92
C ASP A 267 -10.41 12.36 6.72
N ASP A 268 -10.04 12.29 5.44
CA ASP A 268 -8.76 11.88 4.84
C ASP A 268 -7.60 12.86 5.17
N ASP A 269 -7.61 13.51 6.33
CA ASP A 269 -6.79 14.69 6.59
C ASP A 269 -5.32 14.36 6.89
N TYR A 270 -4.99 13.11 7.20
CA TYR A 270 -3.61 12.70 7.46
C TYR A 270 -2.80 12.39 6.18
N TYR A 271 -3.43 12.37 5.01
CA TYR A 271 -2.78 11.99 3.73
C TYR A 271 -2.23 13.16 2.91
N TYR A 272 -2.38 14.41 3.35
CA TYR A 272 -2.04 15.58 2.52
C TYR A 272 -0.59 16.08 2.62
N TYR A 273 0.30 15.43 3.37
CA TYR A 273 1.66 15.97 3.60
C TYR A 273 2.81 15.33 2.80
N TYR A 274 2.55 14.36 1.92
CA TYR A 274 3.56 13.76 1.03
C TYR A 274 3.19 13.79 -0.46
N GLY A 275 2.49 14.85 -0.87
CA GLY A 275 2.51 15.32 -2.25
C GLY A 275 3.17 16.69 -2.26
N GLY A 276 4.31 16.81 -2.95
CA GLY A 276 4.95 18.11 -3.15
C GLY A 276 3.92 19.16 -3.60
N GLY A 277 3.99 20.33 -2.97
CA GLY A 277 3.08 21.42 -3.24
C GLY A 277 3.14 21.85 -4.71
N GLU A 278 2.19 21.36 -5.50
CA GLU A 278 1.58 22.14 -6.56
C GLU A 278 0.09 22.15 -6.31
N ASN A 279 -0.42 23.35 -5.99
CA ASN A 279 -1.84 23.68 -5.86
C ASN A 279 -2.61 23.21 -7.10
N THR A 280 -3.11 21.98 -7.05
CA THR A 280 -3.94 21.38 -8.09
C THR A 280 -5.37 21.32 -7.60
N THR A 281 -5.91 22.48 -7.24
CA THR A 281 -7.30 22.77 -7.63
C THR A 281 -7.30 22.82 -9.17
N VAL A 282 -7.28 21.65 -9.80
CA VAL A 282 -7.54 21.52 -11.23
C VAL A 282 -9.00 21.87 -11.39
N THR A 283 -9.27 23.15 -11.56
CA THR A 283 -10.60 23.66 -11.87
C THR A 283 -11.13 22.82 -13.03
N VAL A 284 -12.35 22.31 -12.93
CA VAL A 284 -13.01 21.49 -13.97
C VAL A 284 -12.83 22.09 -15.37
N LEU A 285 -12.73 23.42 -15.46
CA LEU A 285 -12.41 24.16 -16.68
C LEU A 285 -11.08 23.77 -17.36
N LYS A 286 -10.02 23.45 -16.60
CA LYS A 286 -8.72 23.01 -17.13
C LYS A 286 -8.80 21.60 -17.71
N ILE A 287 -9.53 20.70 -17.06
CA ILE A 287 -9.78 19.35 -17.58
C ILE A 287 -10.60 19.45 -18.86
N VAL A 288 -11.73 20.18 -18.83
CA VAL A 288 -12.55 20.40 -20.01
C VAL A 288 -11.74 21.05 -21.15
N GLY A 289 -10.90 22.03 -20.84
CA GLY A 289 -9.99 22.66 -21.80
C GLY A 289 -8.99 21.68 -22.41
N ALA A 290 -8.36 20.83 -21.59
CA ALA A 290 -7.41 19.82 -22.06
C ALA A 290 -8.09 18.75 -22.93
N THR A 291 -9.27 18.28 -22.55
CA THR A 291 -10.02 17.28 -23.32
C THR A 291 -10.51 17.85 -24.65
N LEU A 292 -11.05 19.07 -24.67
CA LEU A 292 -11.48 19.74 -25.90
C LEU A 292 -10.28 20.07 -26.80
N GLY A 293 -9.17 20.52 -26.22
CA GLY A 293 -7.91 20.75 -26.95
C GLY A 293 -7.36 19.47 -27.58
N GLY A 294 -7.35 18.36 -26.81
CA GLY A 294 -6.91 17.06 -27.29
C GLY A 294 -7.77 16.51 -28.43
N LEU A 295 -9.11 16.66 -28.34
CA LEU A 295 -10.03 16.27 -29.41
C LEU A 295 -9.85 17.11 -30.68
N LEU A 296 -9.60 18.42 -30.56
CA LEU A 296 -9.34 19.30 -31.71
C LEU A 296 -8.01 18.96 -32.39
N VAL A 297 -6.94 18.80 -31.61
CA VAL A 297 -5.61 18.47 -32.13
C VAL A 297 -5.61 17.07 -32.76
N GLY A 298 -6.15 16.07 -32.05
CA GLY A 298 -6.28 14.71 -32.57
C GLY A 298 -7.16 14.62 -33.82
N GLY A 299 -8.28 15.35 -33.83
CA GLY A 299 -9.17 15.44 -34.99
C GLY A 299 -8.51 16.09 -36.20
N LEU A 300 -7.73 17.17 -36.00
CA LEU A 300 -6.97 17.81 -37.07
C LEU A 300 -5.88 16.90 -37.62
N ILE A 301 -5.09 16.26 -36.75
CA ILE A 301 -4.04 15.31 -37.16
C ILE A 301 -4.66 14.17 -37.95
N GLY A 302 -5.72 13.54 -37.42
CA GLY A 302 -6.44 12.45 -38.09
C GLY A 302 -7.04 12.88 -39.44
N PHE A 303 -7.58 14.09 -39.53
CA PHE A 303 -8.07 14.66 -40.78
C PHE A 303 -6.96 14.84 -41.81
N PHE A 304 -5.82 15.43 -41.43
CA PHE A 304 -4.67 15.58 -42.33
C PHE A 304 -4.10 14.23 -42.77
N PHE A 305 -4.04 13.24 -41.87
CA PHE A 305 -3.63 11.88 -42.20
C PHE A 305 -4.60 11.24 -43.20
N ALA A 306 -5.91 11.35 -42.97
CA ALA A 306 -6.92 10.86 -43.90
C ALA A 306 -6.87 11.57 -45.27
N MET A 307 -6.62 12.88 -45.29
CA MET A 307 -6.43 13.66 -46.51
C MET A 307 -5.20 13.23 -47.31
N ARG A 308 -4.12 12.84 -46.62
CA ARG A 308 -2.87 12.41 -47.25
C ARG A 308 -2.94 10.97 -47.77
N PHE A 309 -3.49 10.04 -46.99
CA PHE A 309 -3.39 8.60 -47.29
C PHE A 309 -4.64 8.01 -47.96
N ASN A 310 -5.81 8.67 -47.89
CA ASN A 310 -7.03 8.18 -48.50
C ASN A 310 -7.48 9.05 -49.69
N LYS A 311 -7.11 8.63 -50.90
CA LYS A 311 -7.43 9.33 -52.17
C LYS A 311 -8.94 9.58 -52.36
N LYS A 312 -9.80 8.63 -51.93
CA LYS A 312 -11.26 8.77 -52.05
C LYS A 312 -11.81 9.83 -51.08
N PHE A 313 -11.27 9.88 -49.86
CA PHE A 313 -11.62 10.89 -48.86
C PHE A 313 -11.19 12.29 -49.32
N ASN A 314 -9.94 12.46 -49.75
CA ASN A 314 -9.43 13.72 -50.29
C ASN A 314 -10.26 14.21 -51.49
N ALA A 315 -10.56 13.36 -52.46
CA ALA A 315 -11.35 13.73 -53.63
C ALA A 315 -12.79 14.18 -53.28
N ARG A 316 -13.38 13.64 -52.20
CA ARG A 316 -14.70 14.06 -51.71
C ARG A 316 -14.62 15.41 -50.99
N VAL A 317 -13.67 15.58 -50.08
CA VAL A 317 -13.44 16.81 -49.32
C VAL A 317 -13.07 17.97 -50.26
N SER A 318 -12.18 17.73 -51.22
CA SER A 318 -11.79 18.70 -52.27
C SER A 318 -12.98 19.23 -53.06
N ARG A 319 -13.90 18.35 -53.45
CA ARG A 319 -15.11 18.69 -54.22
C ARG A 319 -16.16 19.41 -53.38
N ALA A 320 -16.28 19.04 -52.11
CA ALA A 320 -17.16 19.73 -51.17
C ALA A 320 -16.69 21.16 -50.89
N LEU A 321 -15.38 21.35 -50.67
CA LEU A 321 -14.79 22.65 -50.40
C LEU A 321 -14.78 23.57 -51.63
N SER A 322 -14.69 23.05 -52.86
CA SER A 322 -14.76 23.89 -54.07
C SER A 322 -16.14 24.54 -54.29
N ARG A 323 -17.19 24.08 -53.61
CA ARG A 323 -18.56 24.57 -53.76
C ARG A 323 -18.95 25.65 -52.74
N THR A 324 -18.09 25.96 -51.77
CA THR A 324 -18.38 26.93 -50.71
C THR A 324 -17.41 28.09 -50.75
N ASP A 325 -17.88 29.32 -50.49
CA ASP A 325 -17.02 30.51 -50.50
C ASP A 325 -15.93 30.45 -49.41
N ILE A 326 -16.21 29.77 -48.29
CA ILE A 326 -15.24 29.48 -47.21
C ILE A 326 -14.10 28.58 -47.72
N GLY A 327 -14.40 27.60 -48.58
CA GLY A 327 -13.39 26.68 -49.12
C GLY A 327 -12.41 27.34 -50.10
N ARG A 328 -12.78 28.45 -50.75
CA ARG A 328 -11.84 29.24 -51.56
C ARG A 328 -10.81 29.97 -50.69
N GLY A 329 -11.21 30.43 -49.50
CA GLY A 329 -10.30 31.05 -48.54
C GLY A 329 -9.31 30.08 -47.91
N LEU A 330 -9.73 28.86 -47.57
CA LEU A 330 -8.85 27.86 -46.95
C LEU A 330 -7.75 27.34 -47.88
N ARG A 331 -8.02 27.28 -49.19
CA ARG A 331 -7.04 26.86 -50.22
C ARG A 331 -5.88 27.84 -50.42
N SER A 332 -6.03 29.12 -50.02
CA SER A 332 -4.92 30.08 -50.08
C SER A 332 -3.93 29.92 -48.94
N SER A 333 -4.27 29.15 -47.88
CA SER A 333 -3.35 28.88 -46.78
C SER A 333 -2.32 27.82 -47.17
N LYS A 334 -1.03 28.12 -46.96
CA LYS A 334 0.11 27.26 -47.33
C LYS A 334 0.04 25.88 -46.63
N ALA A 335 -0.35 25.85 -45.36
CA ALA A 335 -0.45 24.60 -44.58
C ALA A 335 -1.55 23.68 -45.11
N PHE A 336 -2.68 24.24 -45.53
CA PHE A 336 -3.78 23.46 -46.09
C PHE A 336 -3.45 23.01 -47.52
N SER A 337 -2.87 23.87 -48.36
CA SER A 337 -2.42 23.51 -49.73
C SER A 337 -1.43 22.33 -49.75
N ALA A 338 -0.47 22.30 -48.81
CA ALA A 338 0.50 21.22 -48.66
C ALA A 338 -0.14 19.84 -48.33
N ALA A 339 -1.34 19.82 -47.75
CA ALA A 339 -2.07 18.58 -47.49
C ALA A 339 -2.75 17.99 -48.74
N PHE A 340 -2.94 18.77 -49.81
CA PHE A 340 -3.57 18.32 -51.06
C PHE A 340 -2.56 18.01 -52.17
N HIS A 341 -1.34 18.51 -52.07
CA HIS A 341 -0.27 18.25 -53.03
C HIS A 341 0.86 17.44 -52.36
N PRO A 342 1.01 16.15 -52.68
CA PRO A 342 2.18 15.41 -52.25
C PRO A 342 3.35 15.87 -53.13
N SER A 343 4.21 16.74 -52.62
CA SER A 343 5.57 16.84 -53.15
C SER A 343 6.35 15.65 -52.60
N ASP A 344 7.01 14.94 -53.52
CA ASP A 344 7.81 13.74 -53.26
C ASP A 344 8.87 14.01 -52.18
N PHE A 345 8.64 13.47 -50.98
CA PHE A 345 9.71 13.26 -50.00
C PHE A 345 10.29 11.88 -50.30
N GLY A 346 11.49 11.86 -50.87
CA GLY A 346 12.24 10.66 -51.22
C GLY A 346 12.48 9.79 -49.99
N TYR A 347 12.25 8.49 -50.14
CA TYR A 347 12.38 7.47 -49.11
C TYR A 347 13.84 7.01 -48.91
N ASP A 348 14.83 7.69 -49.51
CA ASP A 348 16.23 7.28 -49.55
C ASP A 348 17.13 7.98 -48.52
N ASP A 349 16.68 9.00 -47.79
CA ASP A 349 17.50 9.74 -46.81
C ASP A 349 17.51 9.16 -45.38
N ILE A 350 16.97 7.95 -45.16
CA ILE A 350 16.96 7.28 -43.84
C ILE A 350 17.75 5.96 -43.90
N LYS A 351 18.97 6.00 -44.44
CA LYS A 351 19.91 4.87 -44.33
C LYS A 351 21.27 5.18 -43.71
N ASP A 352 21.62 6.46 -43.54
CA ASP A 352 22.97 6.83 -43.04
C ASP A 352 22.97 7.59 -41.69
N ALA A 353 21.93 7.45 -40.86
CA ALA A 353 21.96 7.98 -39.50
C ALA A 353 22.53 6.94 -38.51
N GLU A 354 23.80 7.11 -38.14
CA GLU A 354 24.53 6.33 -37.13
C GLU A 354 23.86 6.31 -35.73
N PRO A 355 24.14 5.28 -34.90
CA PRO A 355 23.36 4.93 -33.71
C PRO A 355 23.82 5.63 -32.41
N ASN A 356 23.99 6.97 -32.41
CA ASN A 356 24.54 7.68 -31.24
C ASN A 356 23.60 8.68 -30.54
N ALA A 357 22.33 8.81 -30.95
CA ALA A 357 21.41 9.80 -30.36
C ALA A 357 20.64 9.33 -29.10
N TRP A 358 20.77 8.06 -28.68
CA TRP A 358 20.07 7.52 -27.51
C TRP A 358 20.86 7.60 -26.20
N ALA A 359 22.12 8.03 -26.23
CA ALA A 359 22.96 8.15 -25.03
C ALA A 359 22.85 9.50 -24.31
N GLU A 360 22.37 10.58 -24.95
CA GLU A 360 22.33 11.92 -24.33
C GLU A 360 21.02 12.24 -23.60
N LEU A 361 19.94 11.49 -23.83
CA LEU A 361 18.65 11.72 -23.14
C LEU A 361 18.57 11.10 -21.72
N ASN A 362 19.50 10.20 -21.36
CA ASN A 362 19.51 9.56 -20.03
C ASN A 362 20.40 10.26 -18.99
N THR A 363 21.10 11.34 -19.35
CA THR A 363 22.00 12.05 -18.40
C THR A 363 21.39 13.35 -17.85
N ALA A 364 20.25 13.81 -18.36
CA ALA A 364 19.59 15.03 -17.89
C ALA A 364 18.48 14.80 -16.83
N ALA A 365 18.12 13.55 -16.52
CA ALA A 365 17.10 13.23 -15.51
C ALA A 365 17.68 12.91 -14.11
N ILE A 366 18.99 13.01 -13.92
CA ILE A 366 19.66 12.89 -12.60
C ILE A 366 20.38 14.21 -12.32
N LYS A 367 19.61 15.27 -12.07
CA LYS A 367 19.99 16.49 -11.34
C LYS A 367 18.82 17.48 -11.34
N THR A 368 17.90 17.27 -10.41
CA THR A 368 17.12 18.33 -9.72
C THR A 368 16.50 17.70 -8.49
#